data_AF-A0A151TTY7-F1
#
_entry.id   AF-A0A151TTY7-F1
#
_cell.length_a   1.000
_cell.length_b   1.000
_cell.length_c   1.000
_cell.angle_alpha   90.00
_cell.angle_beta   90.00
_cell.angle_gamma   90.00
#
_symmetry.space_group_name_H-M   'P 1'
#
loop_
_entity.id
_entity.type
_entity.pdbx_description
1 polymer ?
#
loop_
_entity_poly.entity_id
_entity_poly.type
_entity_poly.pdbx_seq_one_letter_code
_entity_poly.pdbx_strand_id
1 'polypeptide(L)'
;KEGKGPHMVGWDKLTQSKHCGGLGIHTARNQNIALLGKLVWDLLHPTNQLWVSVLKDKYLLQDSLFLSKKKSGSPTWRTII
;
A
#
# COMPACT_ATOMS: atom_id res chain seq x y z
N LYS A 1 -33.54 -30.17 13.53
CA LYS A 1 -33.12 -28.83 14.00
C LYS A 1 -31.89 -28.45 13.19
N GLU A 2 -32.06 -27.69 12.12
CA GLU A 2 -30.94 -27.26 11.27
C GLU A 2 -30.01 -26.34 12.06
N GLY A 3 -28.74 -26.72 12.12
CA GLY A 3 -27.69 -25.90 12.70
C GLY A 3 -27.43 -24.70 11.79
N LYS A 4 -27.86 -23.51 12.21
CA LYS A 4 -27.43 -22.26 11.57
C LYS A 4 -25.95 -22.08 11.89
N GLY A 5 -25.10 -22.42 10.93
CA GLY A 5 -23.69 -22.06 10.95
C GLY A 5 -23.49 -20.55 11.10
N PRO A 6 -22.27 -20.10 11.42
CA PRO A 6 -21.98 -18.69 11.66
C PRO A 6 -22.48 -17.82 10.50
N HIS A 7 -23.27 -16.80 10.83
CA HIS A 7 -23.75 -15.81 9.86
C HIS A 7 -22.58 -14.91 9.45
N MET A 8 -21.90 -15.27 8.36
CA MET A 8 -20.85 -14.44 7.78
C MET A 8 -21.47 -13.21 7.10
N VAL A 9 -21.00 -12.04 7.50
CA VAL A 9 -21.39 -10.76 6.89
C VAL A 9 -20.33 -10.37 5.87
N GLY A 10 -20.75 -9.97 4.67
CA GLY A 10 -19.84 -9.56 3.61
C GLY A 10 -18.99 -8.33 3.98
N TRP A 11 -17.75 -8.28 3.50
CA TRP A 11 -16.80 -7.19 3.74
C TRP A 11 -17.33 -5.81 3.34
N ASP A 12 -18.19 -5.73 2.32
CA ASP A 12 -18.81 -4.48 1.87
C ASP A 12 -19.73 -3.85 2.92
N LYS A 13 -20.31 -4.66 3.83
CA LYS A 13 -21.11 -4.14 4.96
C LYS A 13 -20.22 -3.76 6.13
N LEU A 14 -19.20 -4.57 6.42
CA LEU A 14 -18.27 -4.33 7.53
C LEU A 14 -17.41 -3.08 7.33
N THR A 15 -17.07 -2.75 6.08
CA THR A 15 -16.17 -1.63 5.77
C THR A 15 -16.86 -0.27 5.71
N GLN A 16 -18.19 -0.24 5.82
CA GLN A 16 -18.95 1.01 5.93
C GLN A 16 -18.65 1.72 7.24
N SER A 17 -18.88 3.04 7.27
CA SER A 17 -18.72 3.84 8.48
C SER A 17 -19.67 3.35 9.59
N LYS A 18 -19.30 3.61 10.85
CA LYS A 18 -20.15 3.28 12.01
C LYS A 18 -21.53 3.94 11.92
N HIS A 19 -21.61 5.14 11.35
CA HIS A 19 -22.88 5.85 11.11
C HIS A 19 -23.78 5.12 10.11
N CYS A 20 -23.22 4.39 9.15
CA CYS A 20 -23.98 3.62 8.17
C CYS A 20 -24.24 2.16 8.60
N GLY A 21 -23.97 1.81 9.87
CA GLY A 21 -24.16 0.45 10.39
C GLY A 21 -23.03 -0.53 10.06
N GLY A 22 -21.90 -0.04 9.54
CA GLY A 22 -20.67 -0.83 9.39
C GLY A 22 -19.76 -0.74 10.60
N LEU A 23 -18.62 -1.44 10.56
CA LEU A 23 -17.65 -1.47 11.66
C LEU A 23 -16.63 -0.32 11.58
N GLY A 24 -16.63 0.44 10.47
CA GLY A 24 -15.68 1.51 10.19
C GLY A 24 -14.28 1.01 9.83
N ILE A 25 -14.14 -0.26 9.46
CA ILE A 25 -12.86 -0.84 9.06
C ILE A 25 -12.58 -0.46 7.62
N HIS A 26 -11.38 0.06 7.33
CA HIS A 26 -11.00 0.32 5.95
C HIS A 26 -10.70 -0.96 5.19
N THR A 27 -11.05 -1.00 3.91
CA THR A 27 -10.65 -2.11 3.04
C THR A 27 -9.12 -2.20 3.00
N ALA A 28 -8.59 -3.42 3.05
CA ALA A 28 -7.15 -3.65 2.94
C ALA A 28 -6.58 -3.04 1.66
N ARG A 29 -7.35 -3.06 0.57
CA ARG A 29 -6.99 -2.40 -0.70
C ARG A 29 -6.73 -0.90 -0.54
N ASN A 30 -7.63 -0.18 0.12
CA ASN A 30 -7.48 1.27 0.30
C ASN A 30 -6.29 1.61 1.20
N GLN A 31 -6.07 0.82 2.26
CA GLN A 31 -4.92 0.97 3.14
C GLN A 31 -3.61 0.68 2.39
N ASN A 32 -3.56 -0.36 1.56
CA ASN A 32 -2.39 -0.68 0.75
C ASN A 32 -2.06 0.46 -0.23
N ILE A 33 -3.07 1.04 -0.89
CA ILE A 33 -2.86 2.19 -1.79
C ILE A 33 -2.27 3.39 -1.02
N ALA A 34 -2.81 3.70 0.17
CA ALA A 34 -2.30 4.79 1.00
C ALA A 34 -0.85 4.55 1.46
N LEU A 35 -0.52 3.32 1.85
CA LEU A 35 0.83 2.93 2.26
C LEU A 35 1.83 3.00 1.10
N LEU A 36 1.44 2.54 -0.10
CA LEU A 36 2.26 2.69 -1.30
C LEU A 36 2.50 4.16 -1.63
N GLY A 37 1.47 5.00 -1.56
CA GLY A 37 1.60 6.44 -1.72
C GLY A 37 2.58 7.06 -0.72
N LYS A 38 2.54 6.62 0.55
CA LYS A 38 3.51 7.04 1.58
C LYS A 38 4.94 6.63 1.24
N LEU A 39 5.16 5.41 0.76
CA LEU A 39 6.49 4.95 0.33
C LEU A 39 7.03 5.77 -0.84
N VAL A 40 6.20 6.05 -1.84
CA VAL A 40 6.56 6.92 -2.98
C VAL A 40 6.88 8.33 -2.50
N TRP A 41 6.08 8.87 -1.60
CA TRP A 41 6.29 10.20 -1.01
C TRP A 41 7.62 10.30 -0.27
N ASP A 42 7.93 9.31 0.58
CA ASP A 42 9.18 9.23 1.33
C ASP A 42 10.41 9.09 0.41
N LEU A 43 10.21 8.49 -0.77
CA LEU A 43 11.25 8.33 -1.79
C LEU A 43 11.47 9.64 -2.59
N LEU A 44 10.41 10.40 -2.86
CA LEU A 44 10.50 11.72 -3.51
C LEU A 44 11.13 12.77 -2.59
N HIS A 45 10.78 12.75 -1.31
CA HIS A 45 11.27 13.72 -0.34
C HIS A 45 12.59 13.27 0.31
N PRO A 46 13.45 14.19 0.76
CA PRO A 46 14.62 13.85 1.54
C PRO A 46 14.19 13.42 2.95
N THR A 47 13.88 12.14 3.10
CA THR A 47 13.67 11.51 4.41
C THR A 47 14.96 10.81 4.84
N ASN A 48 15.36 10.96 6.10
CA ASN A 48 16.55 10.31 6.68
C ASN A 48 16.33 8.80 6.96
N GLN A 49 15.55 8.12 6.12
CA GLN A 49 15.25 6.71 6.28
C GLN A 49 16.27 5.88 5.50
N LEU A 50 16.92 4.92 6.17
CA LEU A 50 17.98 4.09 5.58
C LEU A 50 17.51 3.34 4.34
N TRP A 51 16.30 2.79 4.35
CA TRP A 51 15.75 2.05 3.21
C TRP A 51 15.59 2.95 1.97
N VAL A 52 15.26 4.23 2.16
CA VAL A 52 15.15 5.22 1.07
C VAL A 52 16.52 5.43 0.43
N SER A 53 17.57 5.60 1.24
CA SER A 53 18.95 5.75 0.75
C SER A 53 19.41 4.52 -0.03
N VAL A 54 19.15 3.32 0.50
CA VAL A 54 19.55 2.05 -0.16
C VAL A 54 18.79 1.86 -1.48
N LEU A 55 17.49 2.15 -1.53
CA LEU A 55 16.71 2.03 -2.76
C LEU A 55 17.10 3.09 -3.79
N LYS A 56 17.37 4.33 -3.35
CA LYS A 56 17.87 5.40 -4.21
C LYS A 56 19.20 5.01 -4.85
N ASP A 57 20.16 4.55 -4.06
CA ASP A 57 21.47 4.15 -4.56
C ASP A 57 21.37 2.93 -5.50
N LYS A 58 20.51 1.95 -5.17
CA LYS A 58 20.37 0.74 -5.99
C LYS A 58 19.65 0.97 -7.32
N TYR A 59 18.57 1.76 -7.31
CA TYR A 59 17.65 1.88 -8.44
C TYR A 59 17.64 3.26 -9.10
N LEU A 60 17.91 4.34 -8.37
CA LEU A 60 17.77 5.72 -8.82
C LEU A 60 19.10 6.45 -9.02
N LEU A 61 20.24 5.74 -9.03
CA LEU A 61 21.64 6.19 -9.18
C LEU A 61 21.88 7.68 -9.53
N GLN A 62 21.25 8.25 -10.58
CA GLN A 62 21.13 9.70 -10.78
C GLN A 62 19.82 10.16 -11.49
N ASP A 63 18.83 9.28 -11.61
CA ASP A 63 17.61 9.56 -12.38
C ASP A 63 16.42 9.87 -11.47
N SER A 64 15.52 10.73 -11.97
CA SER A 64 14.23 10.94 -11.32
C SER A 64 13.45 9.62 -11.26
N LEU A 65 12.62 9.42 -10.24
CA LEU A 65 11.76 8.23 -10.09
C LEU A 65 11.01 7.82 -11.36
N PHE A 66 10.54 8.82 -12.10
CA PHE A 66 9.78 8.67 -13.35
C PHE A 66 10.64 8.43 -14.60
N LEU A 67 11.96 8.66 -14.50
CA LEU A 67 12.91 8.49 -15.61
C LEU A 67 13.75 7.21 -15.50
N SER A 68 13.73 6.53 -14.34
CA SER A 68 14.48 5.29 -14.10
C SER A 68 14.08 4.19 -15.10
N LYS A 69 14.89 4.01 -16.15
CA LYS A 69 14.71 3.01 -17.22
C LYS A 69 15.14 1.58 -16.84
N LYS A 70 15.47 1.30 -15.57
CA LYS A 70 15.89 -0.05 -15.18
C LYS A 70 14.72 -1.04 -15.27
N LYS A 71 14.76 -1.89 -16.30
CA LYS A 71 13.77 -2.96 -16.58
C LYS A 71 13.73 -4.09 -15.54
N SER A 72 14.71 -4.17 -14.64
CA SER A 72 14.83 -5.24 -13.65
C SER A 72 14.88 -4.66 -12.23
N GLY A 73 13.78 -4.83 -11.51
CA GLY A 73 13.61 -4.47 -10.11
C GLY A 73 13.17 -5.67 -9.27
N SER A 74 13.46 -5.62 -7.97
CA SER A 74 12.88 -6.57 -7.02
C SER A 74 11.35 -6.45 -7.05
N PRO A 75 10.60 -7.50 -6.66
CA PRO A 75 9.14 -7.41 -6.57
C PRO A 75 8.68 -6.21 -5.74
N THR A 76 9.35 -5.93 -4.62
CA THR A 76 9.08 -4.75 -3.79
C THR A 76 9.25 -3.43 -4.55
N TRP A 77 10.30 -3.30 -5.37
CA TRP A 77 10.52 -2.11 -6.17
C TRP A 77 9.39 -1.91 -7.18
N ARG A 78 8.96 -2.98 -7.86
CA ARG A 78 7.85 -2.96 -8.82
C ARG A 78 6.48 -2.66 -8.22
N THR A 79 6.32 -2.79 -6.90
CA THR A 79 5.08 -2.40 -6.23
C THR A 79 5.08 -0.90 -5.89
N ILE A 80 6.26 -0.29 -5.76
CA ILE A 80 6.42 1.13 -5.39
C ILE A 80 6.35 2.03 -6.63
N ILE A 81 6.96 1.62 -7.75
CA ILE A 81 6.90 2.30 -9.07
C ILE A 81 5.88 1.64 -9.99
#